data_AF-A0A9P0F541-F1
#
_entry.id   AF-A0A9P0F541-F1
#
_cell.length_a   1.000
_cell.length_b   1.000
_cell.length_c   1.000
_cell.angle_alpha   90.00
_cell.angle_beta   90.00
_cell.angle_gamma   90.00
#
_symmetry.space_group_name_H-M   'P 1'
#
loop_
_entity.id
_entity.type
_entity.pdbx_description
1 polymer ?
#
loop_
_entity_poly.entity_id
_entity_poly.type
_entity_poly.pdbx_seq_one_letter_code
_entity_poly.pdbx_strand_id
1 'polypeptide(L)'
;MIRDQTDVTITDPAAPEAVTPDAIVKALSIVIATKANLYLMNHHTGQGPLQGYAKKVALVQYPTWRENDTAVVTCIHTIGHWASTLAVFHIAQVPGIRALSGPTYTKSINIVFSNDAKLRFAGMPAGTARHSIAYEGAKRLVRNMLGQLCPNLSGMSALPGIRKSIMESRIAYHIGASYFTGKARMDFEDTSAEDMLSRIGTFILAMMPKSTLAQSPYLTQAKVESYPDYDPQWSNTLIQFKASAAAGAGEALRRVLNESSVASAEAVEKIKRIFSRGDRKEPPVDDEETSEAEDMDDDPPAGRGAPKRKAPGTKPSTKTKRTAK
;
A
#
# COMPACT_ATOMS: atom_id res chain seq x y z
N MET A 1 2.46 -38.13 40.11
CA MET A 1 2.57 -37.74 38.69
C MET A 1 1.22 -38.04 38.05
N ILE A 2 0.27 -37.11 38.19
CA ILE A 2 -1.13 -37.30 37.80
C ILE A 2 -1.24 -36.94 36.32
N ARG A 3 -1.60 -37.93 35.49
CA ARG A 3 -2.06 -37.71 34.11
C ARG A 3 -3.48 -37.18 34.22
N ASP A 4 -3.65 -35.89 34.00
CA ASP A 4 -4.98 -35.32 33.79
C ASP A 4 -5.36 -35.56 32.33
N GLN A 5 -6.10 -36.64 32.10
CA GLN A 5 -6.85 -36.86 30.87
C GLN A 5 -7.98 -35.84 30.85
N THR A 6 -7.89 -34.87 29.94
CA THR A 6 -9.05 -34.04 29.61
C THR A 6 -9.95 -34.86 28.69
N ASP A 7 -10.95 -35.51 29.29
CA ASP A 7 -12.07 -36.11 28.57
C ASP A 7 -12.88 -34.99 27.91
N VAL A 8 -12.72 -34.81 26.60
CA VAL A 8 -13.62 -33.97 25.79
C VAL A 8 -14.82 -34.81 25.41
N THR A 9 -15.86 -34.76 26.23
CA THR A 9 -17.17 -35.32 25.89
C THR A 9 -17.84 -34.41 24.87
N ILE A 10 -17.84 -34.81 23.59
CA ILE A 10 -18.69 -34.17 22.57
C ILE A 10 -20.10 -34.70 22.79
N THR A 11 -20.87 -34.04 23.66
CA THR A 11 -22.33 -34.18 23.66
C THR A 11 -22.85 -33.50 22.40
N ASP A 12 -23.22 -34.29 21.39
CA ASP A 12 -23.86 -33.82 20.16
C ASP A 12 -25.15 -33.05 20.49
N PRO A 13 -25.19 -31.71 20.39
CA PRO A 13 -26.36 -30.93 20.69
C PRO A 13 -27.01 -30.53 19.37
N ALA A 14 -27.93 -31.37 18.90
CA ALA A 14 -28.71 -31.19 17.68
C ALA A 14 -27.88 -31.23 16.38
N ALA A 15 -28.50 -31.81 15.34
CA ALA A 15 -27.95 -31.79 13.98
C ALA A 15 -27.39 -30.39 13.68
N PRO A 16 -26.15 -30.28 13.14
CA PRO A 16 -25.55 -28.98 12.87
C PRO A 16 -26.55 -28.17 12.06
N GLU A 17 -26.98 -27.06 12.63
CA GLU A 17 -27.86 -26.08 11.99
C GLU A 17 -27.34 -25.90 10.56
N ALA A 18 -28.18 -26.19 9.56
CA ALA A 18 -27.73 -26.30 8.18
C ALA A 18 -26.90 -25.07 7.82
N VAL A 19 -25.64 -25.27 7.45
CA VAL A 19 -24.70 -24.17 7.17
C VAL A 19 -25.31 -23.28 6.09
N THR A 20 -25.77 -22.09 6.50
CA THR A 20 -26.49 -21.19 5.59
C THR A 20 -25.50 -20.49 4.65
N PRO A 21 -25.95 -20.09 3.45
CA PRO A 21 -25.13 -19.27 2.55
C PRO A 21 -24.59 -18.00 3.22
N ASP A 22 -25.39 -17.37 4.09
CA ASP A 22 -24.97 -16.19 4.86
C ASP A 22 -23.83 -16.50 5.84
N ALA A 23 -23.93 -17.62 6.57
CA ALA A 23 -22.86 -18.07 7.46
C ALA A 23 -21.54 -18.33 6.71
N ILE A 24 -21.62 -18.90 5.49
CA ILE A 24 -20.45 -19.10 4.62
C ILE A 24 -19.84 -17.75 4.21
N VAL A 25 -20.66 -16.79 3.77
CA VAL A 25 -20.19 -15.47 3.35
C VAL A 25 -19.52 -14.73 4.50
N LYS A 26 -20.08 -14.80 5.72
CA LYS A 26 -19.48 -14.19 6.92
C LYS A 26 -18.14 -14.83 7.27
N ALA A 27 -18.07 -16.16 7.28
CA ALA A 27 -16.83 -16.88 7.55
C ALA A 27 -15.74 -16.56 6.50
N LEU A 28 -16.08 -16.58 5.21
CA LEU A 28 -15.16 -16.21 4.13
C LEU A 28 -14.73 -14.75 4.22
N SER A 29 -15.62 -13.84 4.62
CA SER A 29 -15.28 -12.42 4.83
C SER A 29 -14.24 -12.27 5.93
N ILE A 30 -14.37 -13.00 7.04
CA ILE A 30 -13.35 -13.02 8.11
C ILE A 30 -12.03 -13.59 7.59
N VAL A 31 -12.06 -14.72 6.86
CA VAL A 31 -10.84 -15.30 6.25
C VAL A 31 -10.13 -14.26 5.38
N ILE A 32 -10.84 -13.64 4.44
CA ILE A 32 -10.26 -12.61 3.56
C ILE A 32 -9.72 -11.44 4.40
N ALA A 33 -10.44 -11.00 5.43
CA ALA A 33 -10.02 -9.90 6.27
C ALA A 33 -8.74 -10.21 7.04
N THR A 34 -8.57 -11.43 7.57
CA THR A 34 -7.33 -11.85 8.23
C THR A 34 -6.15 -11.88 7.27
N LYS A 35 -6.35 -12.30 6.01
CA LYS A 35 -5.28 -12.30 5.00
C LYS A 35 -4.93 -10.90 4.51
N ALA A 36 -5.90 -10.02 4.38
CA ALA A 36 -5.66 -8.61 4.13
C ALA A 36 -4.91 -7.95 5.30
N ASN A 37 -5.22 -8.33 6.54
CA ASN A 37 -4.48 -7.86 7.71
C ASN A 37 -3.03 -8.37 7.69
N LEU A 38 -2.82 -9.66 7.39
CA LEU A 38 -1.49 -10.23 7.21
C LEU A 38 -0.70 -9.47 6.13
N TYR A 39 -1.34 -9.16 5.00
CA TYR A 39 -0.71 -8.38 3.92
C TYR A 39 -0.29 -6.96 4.36
N LEU A 40 -1.05 -6.32 5.24
CA LEU A 40 -0.81 -4.92 5.64
C LEU A 40 0.11 -4.77 6.86
N MET A 41 0.04 -5.70 7.81
CA MET A 41 0.74 -5.59 9.10
C MET A 41 1.50 -6.85 9.53
N ASN A 42 1.61 -7.86 8.67
CA ASN A 42 2.28 -9.13 8.97
C ASN A 42 1.69 -9.91 10.15
N HIS A 43 0.42 -9.65 10.47
CA HIS A 43 -0.35 -10.34 11.50
C HIS A 43 -1.78 -10.57 11.03
N HIS A 44 -2.33 -11.78 11.22
CA HIS A 44 -3.70 -12.08 10.83
C HIS A 44 -4.73 -11.29 11.63
N THR A 45 -4.50 -11.12 12.92
CA THR A 45 -5.43 -10.46 13.86
C THR A 45 -4.85 -9.24 14.57
N GLY A 46 -3.53 -9.05 14.55
CA GLY A 46 -2.80 -8.03 15.31
C GLY A 46 -1.95 -8.64 16.43
N GLN A 47 -1.53 -7.81 17.38
CA GLN A 47 -0.79 -8.22 18.58
C GLN A 47 -1.64 -7.94 19.82
N GLY A 48 -2.18 -8.98 20.46
CA GLY A 48 -3.11 -8.86 21.58
C GLY A 48 -4.57 -8.72 21.09
N PRO A 49 -5.26 -7.59 21.36
CA PRO A 49 -6.63 -7.38 20.87
C PRO A 49 -6.71 -7.44 19.34
N LEU A 50 -7.90 -7.74 18.83
CA LEU A 50 -8.20 -7.72 17.41
C LEU A 50 -7.97 -6.32 16.83
N GLN A 51 -7.21 -6.22 15.74
CA GLN A 51 -6.77 -4.96 15.15
C GLN A 51 -6.99 -4.91 13.63
N GLY A 52 -6.86 -3.70 13.09
CA GLY A 52 -6.81 -3.46 11.65
C GLY A 52 -8.08 -3.87 10.92
N TYR A 53 -7.89 -4.45 9.74
CA TYR A 53 -9.01 -4.79 8.86
C TYR A 53 -9.81 -6.00 9.37
N ALA A 54 -9.14 -6.97 9.99
CA ALA A 54 -9.79 -8.13 10.63
C ALA A 54 -10.77 -7.68 11.71
N LYS A 55 -10.38 -6.71 12.56
CA LYS A 55 -11.28 -6.08 13.56
C LYS A 55 -12.53 -5.51 12.90
N LYS A 56 -12.33 -4.64 11.91
CA LYS A 56 -13.42 -3.94 11.24
C LYS A 56 -14.45 -4.92 10.67
N VAL A 57 -13.98 -5.95 9.97
CA VAL A 57 -14.88 -6.93 9.35
C VAL A 57 -15.57 -7.80 10.41
N ALA A 58 -14.83 -8.30 11.41
CA ALA A 58 -15.41 -9.16 12.44
C ALA A 58 -16.52 -8.46 13.23
N LEU A 59 -16.30 -7.22 13.68
CA LEU A 59 -17.28 -6.49 14.48
C LEU A 59 -18.50 -6.03 13.67
N VAL A 60 -18.36 -5.86 12.35
CA VAL A 60 -19.50 -5.60 11.46
C VAL A 60 -20.34 -6.85 11.26
N GLN A 61 -19.71 -8.00 11.05
CA GLN A 61 -20.41 -9.27 10.81
C GLN A 61 -21.00 -9.86 12.10
N TYR A 62 -20.37 -9.59 13.24
CA TYR A 62 -20.75 -10.08 14.57
C TYR A 62 -20.73 -8.92 15.60
N PRO A 63 -21.78 -8.08 15.65
CA PRO A 63 -21.80 -6.87 16.50
C PRO A 63 -21.74 -7.14 18.02
N THR A 64 -22.04 -8.36 18.45
CA THR A 64 -21.94 -8.79 19.86
C THR A 64 -20.51 -9.12 20.27
N TRP A 65 -19.60 -9.32 19.32
CA TRP A 65 -18.20 -9.59 19.61
C TRP A 65 -17.49 -8.34 20.13
N ARG A 66 -16.39 -8.56 20.86
CA ARG A 66 -15.53 -7.51 21.41
C ARG A 66 -14.10 -7.78 20.98
N GLU A 67 -13.35 -6.75 20.62
CA GLU A 67 -11.98 -6.90 20.13
C GLU A 67 -10.99 -7.44 21.16
N ASN A 68 -11.30 -7.31 22.45
CA ASN A 68 -10.47 -7.76 23.57
C ASN A 68 -10.95 -9.09 24.17
N ASP A 69 -12.02 -9.68 23.63
CA ASP A 69 -12.47 -11.01 24.05
C ASP A 69 -11.47 -12.06 23.53
N THR A 70 -10.86 -12.78 24.47
CA THR A 70 -9.81 -13.76 24.17
C THR A 70 -10.33 -14.92 23.32
N ALA A 71 -11.58 -15.35 23.51
CA ALA A 71 -12.18 -16.41 22.71
C ALA A 71 -12.40 -15.95 21.27
N VAL A 72 -12.87 -14.72 21.08
CA VAL A 72 -13.05 -14.11 19.75
C VAL A 72 -11.72 -13.96 19.03
N VAL A 73 -10.71 -13.39 19.71
CA VAL A 73 -9.36 -13.21 19.14
C VAL A 73 -8.76 -14.56 18.72
N THR A 74 -8.85 -15.57 19.60
CA THR A 74 -8.34 -16.92 19.33
C THR A 74 -9.06 -17.59 18.17
N CYS A 75 -10.39 -17.46 18.11
CA CYS A 75 -11.20 -17.99 17.02
C CYS A 75 -10.78 -17.40 15.67
N ILE A 76 -10.72 -16.07 15.56
CA ILE A 76 -10.35 -15.40 14.30
C ILE A 76 -8.91 -15.70 13.92
N HIS A 77 -8.00 -15.76 14.88
CA HIS A 77 -6.61 -16.15 14.66
C HIS A 77 -6.54 -17.57 14.07
N THR A 78 -7.26 -18.52 14.66
CA THR A 78 -7.32 -19.91 14.21
C THR A 78 -7.87 -20.03 12.79
N ILE A 79 -8.99 -19.36 12.50
CA ILE A 79 -9.58 -19.27 11.15
C ILE A 79 -8.57 -18.70 10.15
N GLY A 80 -7.86 -17.64 10.55
CA GLY A 80 -6.80 -17.02 9.77
C GLY A 80 -5.67 -17.99 9.43
N HIS A 81 -5.36 -18.96 10.28
CA HIS A 81 -4.32 -19.97 10.03
C HIS A 81 -4.80 -21.16 9.21
N TRP A 82 -6.08 -21.57 9.31
CA TRP A 82 -6.62 -22.68 8.54
C TRP A 82 -6.68 -22.41 7.04
N ALA A 83 -7.03 -21.19 6.65
CA ALA A 83 -7.11 -20.83 5.24
C ALA A 83 -5.70 -20.65 4.63
N SER A 84 -5.48 -21.18 3.43
CA SER A 84 -4.22 -20.94 2.70
C SER A 84 -4.07 -19.46 2.33
N THR A 85 -3.00 -18.82 2.80
CA THR A 85 -2.69 -17.42 2.44
C THR A 85 -2.45 -17.27 0.93
N LEU A 86 -1.68 -18.20 0.35
CA LEU A 86 -1.36 -18.18 -1.07
C LEU A 86 -2.64 -18.32 -1.92
N ALA A 87 -3.59 -19.16 -1.50
CA ALA A 87 -4.86 -19.32 -2.22
C ALA A 87 -5.68 -18.04 -2.20
N VAL A 88 -5.81 -17.39 -1.05
CA VAL A 88 -6.53 -16.12 -0.94
C VAL A 88 -5.85 -15.02 -1.77
N PHE A 89 -4.51 -14.95 -1.78
CA PHE A 89 -3.79 -13.96 -2.57
C PHE A 89 -3.91 -14.20 -4.08
N HIS A 90 -3.96 -15.47 -4.53
CA HIS A 90 -4.28 -15.82 -5.93
C HIS A 90 -5.69 -15.38 -6.32
N ILE A 91 -6.69 -15.66 -5.47
CA ILE A 91 -8.08 -15.24 -5.71
C ILE A 91 -8.18 -13.71 -5.72
N ALA A 92 -7.44 -13.03 -4.84
CA ALA A 92 -7.35 -11.58 -4.77
C ALA A 92 -6.55 -10.96 -5.93
N GLN A 93 -5.96 -11.77 -6.81
CA GLN A 93 -5.12 -11.35 -7.92
C GLN A 93 -3.93 -10.47 -7.49
N VAL A 94 -3.34 -10.79 -6.34
CA VAL A 94 -2.09 -10.15 -5.90
C VAL A 94 -0.98 -10.60 -6.85
N PRO A 95 -0.26 -9.68 -7.52
CA PRO A 95 0.82 -10.06 -8.45
C PRO A 95 2.01 -10.68 -7.72
N GLY A 96 2.75 -11.57 -8.41
CA GLY A 96 4.03 -12.11 -7.94
C GLY A 96 3.93 -13.25 -6.92
N ILE A 97 2.74 -13.79 -6.66
CA ILE A 97 2.54 -14.94 -5.78
C ILE A 97 3.01 -16.22 -6.46
N ARG A 98 3.78 -17.04 -5.74
CA ARG A 98 4.23 -18.35 -6.25
C ARG A 98 3.06 -19.28 -6.52
N ALA A 99 3.28 -20.25 -7.41
CA ALA A 99 2.27 -21.27 -7.73
C ALA A 99 1.86 -22.07 -6.48
N LEU A 100 0.59 -22.47 -6.44
CA LEU A 100 0.07 -23.37 -5.40
C LEU A 100 0.45 -24.81 -5.73
N SER A 101 1.06 -25.51 -4.79
CA SER A 101 1.20 -26.96 -4.83
C SER A 101 -0.02 -27.59 -4.14
N GLY A 102 -1.08 -27.88 -4.89
CA GLY A 102 -2.25 -28.61 -4.37
C GLY A 102 -3.58 -28.19 -4.99
N PRO A 103 -4.65 -28.99 -4.81
CA PRO A 103 -5.97 -28.66 -5.33
C PRO A 103 -6.57 -27.46 -4.57
N THR A 104 -6.83 -26.37 -5.31
CA THR A 104 -7.69 -25.28 -4.81
C THR A 104 -9.14 -25.68 -5.05
N TYR A 105 -9.86 -26.05 -4.00
CA TYR A 105 -11.28 -26.40 -4.09
C TYR A 105 -12.15 -25.14 -4.15
N THR A 106 -12.15 -24.45 -5.30
CA THR A 106 -13.06 -23.32 -5.59
C THR A 106 -14.04 -23.60 -6.72
N LYS A 107 -14.02 -24.80 -7.31
CA LYS A 107 -14.76 -25.13 -8.55
C LYS A 107 -16.29 -24.90 -8.46
N SER A 108 -16.85 -24.78 -7.26
CA SER A 108 -18.29 -24.59 -7.04
C SER A 108 -18.66 -23.24 -6.42
N ILE A 109 -17.70 -22.39 -6.06
CA ILE A 109 -17.95 -21.11 -5.36
C ILE A 109 -17.16 -19.99 -6.03
N ASN A 110 -17.87 -19.03 -6.62
CA ASN A 110 -17.27 -17.81 -7.15
C ASN A 110 -17.11 -16.78 -6.02
N ILE A 111 -15.86 -16.51 -5.63
CA ILE A 111 -15.55 -15.53 -4.58
C ILE A 111 -15.29 -14.18 -5.22
N VAL A 112 -16.19 -13.21 -5.01
CA VAL A 112 -16.03 -11.84 -5.48
C VAL A 112 -15.68 -10.93 -4.30
N PHE A 113 -14.57 -10.22 -4.42
CA PHE A 113 -14.08 -9.34 -3.34
C PHE A 113 -14.82 -8.01 -3.38
N SER A 114 -15.17 -7.51 -2.19
CA SER A 114 -15.69 -6.14 -2.03
C SER A 114 -14.64 -5.10 -2.42
N ASN A 115 -15.07 -3.89 -2.77
CA ASN A 115 -14.16 -2.79 -3.09
C ASN A 115 -13.23 -2.47 -1.90
N ASP A 116 -13.72 -2.53 -0.66
CA ASP A 116 -12.89 -2.32 0.54
C ASP A 116 -11.80 -3.40 0.63
N ALA A 117 -12.12 -4.67 0.42
CA ALA A 117 -11.14 -5.75 0.42
C ALA A 117 -10.10 -5.59 -0.69
N LYS A 118 -10.53 -5.25 -1.92
CA LYS A 118 -9.63 -4.95 -3.04
C LYS A 118 -8.68 -3.82 -2.72
N LEU A 119 -9.16 -2.75 -2.08
CA LEU A 119 -8.31 -1.62 -1.67
C LEU A 119 -7.23 -2.03 -0.65
N ARG A 120 -7.50 -3.01 0.22
CA ARG A 120 -6.48 -3.51 1.17
C ARG A 120 -5.33 -4.21 0.46
N PHE A 121 -5.63 -5.14 -0.45
CA PHE A 121 -4.61 -5.80 -1.28
C PHE A 121 -3.98 -4.84 -2.29
N ALA A 122 -4.65 -3.73 -2.60
CA ALA A 122 -4.08 -2.70 -3.46
C ALA A 122 -3.02 -1.84 -2.74
N GLY A 123 -3.03 -1.79 -1.41
CA GLY A 123 -2.18 -0.92 -0.60
C GLY A 123 -0.71 -1.34 -0.50
N MET A 124 0.06 -0.55 0.24
CA MET A 124 1.45 -0.85 0.57
C MET A 124 1.54 -2.11 1.45
N PRO A 125 2.50 -3.00 1.21
CA PRO A 125 2.66 -4.25 1.94
C PRO A 125 3.27 -4.03 3.34
N ALA A 126 3.09 -5.00 4.23
CA ALA A 126 3.72 -5.00 5.54
C ALA A 126 5.25 -4.91 5.45
N GLY A 127 5.85 -4.14 6.36
CA GLY A 127 7.30 -3.86 6.35
C GLY A 127 7.69 -2.62 5.55
N THR A 128 6.72 -1.84 5.08
CA THR A 128 6.94 -0.54 4.39
C THR A 128 6.18 0.62 5.08
N ALA A 129 5.85 0.43 6.37
CA ALA A 129 4.94 1.31 7.09
C ALA A 129 5.51 2.73 7.26
N ARG A 130 6.80 2.86 7.63
CA ARG A 130 7.43 4.18 7.79
C ARG A 130 7.44 4.94 6.48
N HIS A 131 7.81 4.29 5.38
CA HIS A 131 7.75 4.90 4.05
C HIS A 131 6.34 5.32 3.65
N SER A 132 5.32 4.52 3.98
CA SER A 132 3.92 4.88 3.72
C SER A 132 3.53 6.18 4.41
N ILE A 133 3.90 6.29 5.69
CA ILE A 133 3.61 7.45 6.51
C ILE A 133 4.41 8.66 6.03
N ALA A 134 5.69 8.47 5.72
CA ALA A 134 6.56 9.51 5.18
C ALA A 134 6.01 10.04 3.85
N TYR A 135 5.66 9.16 2.90
CA TYR A 135 5.06 9.57 1.64
C TYR A 135 3.75 10.35 1.83
N GLU A 136 2.80 9.80 2.59
CA GLU A 136 1.49 10.41 2.79
C GLU A 136 1.57 11.72 3.58
N GLY A 137 2.48 11.81 4.54
CA GLY A 137 2.74 13.03 5.31
C GLY A 137 3.46 14.10 4.47
N ALA A 138 4.53 13.74 3.77
CA ALA A 138 5.26 14.63 2.86
C ALA A 138 4.34 15.18 1.76
N LYS A 139 3.49 14.34 1.17
CA LYS A 139 2.48 14.76 0.19
C LYS A 139 1.57 15.88 0.70
N ARG A 140 1.19 15.85 1.98
CA ARG A 140 0.38 16.89 2.62
C ARG A 140 1.21 18.14 2.92
N LEU A 141 2.41 17.97 3.45
CA LEU A 141 3.34 19.04 3.78
C LEU A 141 3.76 19.86 2.56
N VAL A 142 4.19 19.20 1.48
CA VAL A 142 4.64 19.82 0.22
C VAL A 142 3.54 20.67 -0.43
N ARG A 143 2.27 20.27 -0.26
CA ARG A 143 1.10 21.00 -0.78
C ARG A 143 0.63 22.10 0.17
N ASN A 144 1.10 22.12 1.40
CA ASN A 144 0.76 23.14 2.39
C ASN A 144 1.64 24.39 2.22
N MET A 145 1.11 25.57 2.54
CA MET A 145 1.87 26.83 2.50
C MET A 145 3.10 26.80 3.43
N LEU A 146 3.03 26.03 4.52
CA LEU A 146 4.12 25.87 5.48
C LEU A 146 5.26 24.98 4.97
N GLY A 147 5.06 24.27 3.85
CA GLY A 147 6.10 23.43 3.26
C GLY A 147 7.39 24.20 2.96
N GLN A 148 7.29 25.47 2.56
CA GLN A 148 8.46 26.31 2.25
C GLN A 148 9.32 26.67 3.47
N LEU A 149 8.75 26.55 4.67
CA LEU A 149 9.43 26.77 5.94
C LEU A 149 10.03 25.47 6.51
N CYS A 150 9.72 24.32 5.90
CA CYS A 150 10.21 23.04 6.38
C CYS A 150 11.71 22.89 6.05
N PRO A 151 12.55 22.57 7.03
CA PRO A 151 13.96 22.29 6.79
C PRO A 151 14.14 21.10 5.85
N ASN A 152 15.10 21.18 4.93
CA ASN A 152 15.44 20.09 4.00
C ASN A 152 14.23 19.46 3.28
N LEU A 153 13.28 20.27 2.81
CA LEU A 153 12.10 19.78 2.07
C LEU A 153 12.51 18.95 0.83
N SER A 154 13.62 19.29 0.17
CA SER A 154 14.17 18.59 -1.00
C SER A 154 14.54 17.13 -0.71
N GLY A 155 14.92 16.80 0.52
CA GLY A 155 15.18 15.43 0.96
C GLY A 155 13.98 14.48 0.79
N MET A 156 12.77 15.01 0.68
CA MET A 156 11.54 14.23 0.49
C MET A 156 11.28 13.83 -0.98
N SER A 157 12.08 14.32 -1.92
CA SER A 157 11.87 14.13 -3.37
C SER A 157 12.00 12.68 -3.84
N ALA A 158 12.72 11.82 -3.11
CA ALA A 158 12.89 10.41 -3.44
C ALA A 158 11.64 9.55 -3.12
N LEU A 159 10.80 9.99 -2.19
CA LEU A 159 9.66 9.21 -1.69
C LEU A 159 8.70 8.72 -2.80
N PRO A 160 8.32 9.53 -3.80
CA PRO A 160 7.42 9.06 -4.86
C PRO A 160 8.03 7.95 -5.71
N GLY A 161 9.34 8.01 -6.00
CA GLY A 161 10.05 6.97 -6.74
C GLY A 161 10.10 5.65 -5.97
N ILE A 162 10.50 5.70 -4.70
CA ILE A 162 10.53 4.52 -3.82
C ILE A 162 9.13 3.90 -3.70
N ARG A 163 8.11 4.72 -3.47
CA ARG A 163 6.72 4.23 -3.40
C ARG A 163 6.31 3.58 -4.71
N LYS A 164 6.64 4.16 -5.87
CA LYS A 164 6.32 3.57 -7.18
C LYS A 164 6.93 2.16 -7.29
N SER A 165 8.22 2.01 -6.98
CA SER A 165 8.90 0.70 -6.99
C SER A 165 8.24 -0.31 -6.06
N ILE A 166 7.87 0.09 -4.84
CA ILE A 166 7.14 -0.77 -3.89
C ILE A 166 5.80 -1.20 -4.49
N MET A 167 5.05 -0.26 -5.10
CA MET A 167 3.71 -0.53 -5.60
C MET A 167 3.70 -1.39 -6.88
N GLU A 168 4.75 -1.33 -7.69
CA GLU A 168 4.95 -2.19 -8.86
C GLU A 168 5.26 -3.63 -8.46
N SER A 169 6.02 -3.84 -7.38
CA SER A 169 6.45 -5.17 -6.91
C SER A 169 6.07 -5.45 -5.45
N ARG A 170 4.84 -5.11 -5.04
CA ARG A 170 4.38 -5.12 -3.64
C ARG A 170 4.77 -6.35 -2.84
N ILE A 171 4.50 -7.54 -3.35
CA ILE A 171 4.77 -8.75 -2.58
C ILE A 171 6.27 -9.00 -2.36
N ALA A 172 7.12 -8.53 -3.26
CA ALA A 172 8.56 -8.67 -3.15
C ALA A 172 9.15 -7.76 -2.05
N TYR A 173 8.48 -6.64 -1.74
CA TYR A 173 8.83 -5.73 -0.64
C TYR A 173 8.17 -6.11 0.70
N HIS A 174 7.23 -7.05 0.71
CA HIS A 174 6.58 -7.50 1.94
C HIS A 174 7.59 -8.22 2.86
N ILE A 175 7.49 -8.02 4.17
CA ILE A 175 8.40 -8.66 5.15
C ILE A 175 8.43 -10.21 5.04
N GLY A 176 7.28 -10.85 4.82
CA GLY A 176 7.14 -12.27 4.46
C GLY A 176 7.39 -12.67 2.99
N ALA A 177 8.09 -11.87 2.18
CA ALA A 177 8.28 -12.12 0.74
C ALA A 177 8.76 -13.55 0.42
N SER A 178 9.74 -14.08 1.17
CA SER A 178 10.27 -15.43 0.97
C SER A 178 9.19 -16.52 0.98
N TYR A 179 8.20 -16.41 1.86
CA TYR A 179 7.10 -17.35 1.92
C TYR A 179 6.12 -17.19 0.74
N PHE A 180 5.90 -15.95 0.27
CA PHE A 180 4.92 -15.65 -0.78
C PHE A 180 5.44 -15.89 -2.20
N THR A 181 6.71 -15.58 -2.44
CA THR A 181 7.32 -15.59 -3.78
C THR A 181 8.28 -16.76 -3.96
N GLY A 182 8.77 -17.35 -2.86
CA GLY A 182 9.88 -18.31 -2.87
C GLY A 182 11.25 -17.65 -3.08
N LYS A 183 11.32 -16.31 -3.14
CA LYS A 183 12.54 -15.53 -3.33
C LYS A 183 12.80 -14.64 -2.14
N ALA A 184 14.07 -14.31 -1.89
CA ALA A 184 14.41 -13.31 -0.88
C ALA A 184 13.64 -12.00 -1.09
N ARG A 185 13.38 -11.30 0.02
CA ARG A 185 12.78 -9.96 -0.01
C ARG A 185 13.67 -9.03 -0.84
N MET A 186 13.07 -8.15 -1.62
CA MET A 186 13.79 -7.06 -2.27
C MET A 186 14.55 -6.25 -1.24
N ASP A 187 15.76 -5.84 -1.61
CA ASP A 187 16.59 -5.00 -0.76
C ASP A 187 15.87 -3.67 -0.51
N PHE A 188 15.50 -3.46 0.75
CA PHE A 188 14.66 -2.34 1.19
C PHE A 188 14.75 -2.17 2.69
N GLU A 189 15.26 -1.01 3.09
CA GLU A 189 15.32 -0.60 4.48
C GLU A 189 14.21 0.40 4.79
N ASP A 190 13.17 -0.03 5.52
CA ASP A 190 12.08 0.88 5.90
C ASP A 190 12.57 2.04 6.79
N THR A 191 13.70 1.84 7.46
CA THR A 191 14.40 2.81 8.29
C THR A 191 14.97 3.98 7.50
N SER A 192 15.17 3.88 6.18
CA SER A 192 15.64 5.03 5.38
C SER A 192 14.62 6.19 5.34
N ALA A 193 13.38 5.96 5.76
CA ALA A 193 12.40 7.02 5.95
C ALA A 193 12.57 7.76 7.30
N GLU A 194 13.34 7.25 8.26
CA GLU A 194 13.49 7.86 9.59
C GLU A 194 14.10 9.26 9.52
N ASP A 195 14.96 9.53 8.54
CA ASP A 195 15.62 10.83 8.33
C ASP A 195 14.69 11.97 7.89
N MET A 196 13.39 11.72 7.77
CA MET A 196 12.37 12.71 7.44
C MET A 196 11.10 12.61 8.30
N LEU A 197 10.98 11.56 9.12
CA LEU A 197 9.77 11.31 9.90
C LEU A 197 9.58 12.33 11.00
N SER A 198 10.64 12.91 11.56
CA SER A 198 10.48 13.97 12.56
C SER A 198 9.80 15.19 11.95
N ARG A 199 10.36 15.74 10.87
CA ARG A 199 9.81 16.96 10.24
C ARG A 199 8.36 16.78 9.78
N ILE A 200 8.06 15.63 9.21
CA ILE A 200 6.70 15.26 8.78
C ILE A 200 5.78 15.09 10.00
N GLY A 201 6.25 14.38 11.03
CA GLY A 201 5.51 14.14 12.26
C GLY A 201 5.16 15.42 13.00
N THR A 202 6.13 16.32 13.20
CA THR A 202 5.92 17.63 13.83
C THR A 202 4.85 18.43 13.10
N PHE A 203 4.89 18.45 11.76
CA PHE A 203 3.87 19.10 10.95
C PHE A 203 2.48 18.47 11.13
N ILE A 204 2.38 17.14 11.01
CA ILE A 204 1.10 16.42 11.10
C ILE A 204 0.49 16.57 12.49
N LEU A 205 1.28 16.46 13.56
CA LEU A 205 0.80 16.62 14.93
C LEU A 205 0.34 18.05 15.22
N ALA A 206 1.08 19.06 14.74
CA ALA A 206 0.73 20.46 14.99
C ALA A 206 -0.52 20.91 14.22
N MET A 207 -0.56 20.58 12.92
CA MET A 207 -1.52 21.14 11.95
C MET A 207 -2.69 20.20 11.66
N MET A 208 -2.53 18.89 11.85
CA MET A 208 -3.53 17.88 11.52
C MET A 208 -3.73 16.84 12.65
N PRO A 209 -3.89 17.26 13.92
CA PRO A 209 -3.86 16.36 15.08
C PRO A 209 -4.98 15.30 15.09
N LYS A 210 -6.07 15.53 14.35
CA LYS A 210 -7.21 14.60 14.24
C LYS A 210 -7.12 13.67 13.01
N SER A 211 -6.05 13.75 12.23
CA SER A 211 -5.88 12.92 11.03
C SER A 211 -5.51 11.48 11.40
N THR A 212 -5.79 10.53 10.51
CA THR A 212 -5.35 9.14 10.66
C THR A 212 -3.83 8.99 10.68
N LEU A 213 -3.10 9.91 10.05
CA LEU A 213 -1.63 9.95 10.13
C LEU A 213 -1.17 10.31 11.55
N ALA A 214 -1.81 11.28 12.21
CA ALA A 214 -1.48 11.67 13.58
C ALA A 214 -1.71 10.54 14.60
N GLN A 215 -2.57 9.57 14.26
CA GLN A 215 -2.82 8.37 15.08
C GLN A 215 -1.77 7.27 14.87
N SER A 216 -0.82 7.46 13.94
CA SER A 216 0.22 6.48 13.67
C SER A 216 1.15 6.30 14.88
N PRO A 217 1.51 5.05 15.26
CA PRO A 217 2.49 4.81 16.32
C PRO A 217 3.89 5.36 15.98
N TYR A 218 4.18 5.61 14.70
CA TYR A 218 5.45 6.20 14.27
C TYR A 218 5.49 7.73 14.40
N LEU A 219 4.34 8.38 14.62
CA LEU A 219 4.22 9.83 14.74
C LEU A 219 3.72 10.26 16.12
N THR A 220 3.98 9.49 17.18
CA THR A 220 3.75 9.98 18.54
C THR A 220 4.76 11.08 18.88
N GLN A 221 4.42 12.00 19.79
CA GLN A 221 5.32 13.11 20.16
C GLN A 221 6.71 12.59 20.56
N ALA A 222 6.76 11.60 21.46
CA ALA A 222 8.01 10.99 21.90
C ALA A 222 8.80 10.33 20.75
N LYS A 223 8.12 9.75 19.75
CA LYS A 223 8.79 9.18 18.58
C LYS A 223 9.35 10.25 17.66
N VAL A 224 8.55 11.27 17.38
CA VAL A 224 8.96 12.41 16.54
C VAL A 224 10.23 13.08 17.09
N GLU A 225 10.31 13.28 18.40
CA GLU A 225 11.48 13.86 19.07
C GLU A 225 12.70 12.92 19.09
N SER A 226 12.48 11.60 18.94
CA SER A 226 13.56 10.60 18.96
C SER A 226 14.22 10.35 17.61
N TYR A 227 13.62 10.81 16.50
CA TYR A 227 14.21 10.59 15.18
C TYR A 227 15.45 11.47 14.97
N PRO A 228 16.43 11.02 14.14
CA PRO A 228 17.68 11.75 13.91
C PRO A 228 17.49 13.15 13.33
N ASP A 229 16.35 13.37 12.65
CA ASP A 229 16.06 14.58 11.90
C ASP A 229 15.22 15.60 12.67
N TYR A 230 15.07 15.42 14.00
CA TYR A 230 14.30 16.33 14.85
C TYR A 230 14.90 17.73 14.90
N ASP A 231 14.03 18.71 14.65
CA ASP A 231 14.38 20.13 14.67
C ASP A 231 13.41 20.89 15.62
N PRO A 232 13.90 21.36 16.79
CA PRO A 232 13.09 22.13 17.72
C PRO A 232 12.67 23.50 17.15
N GLN A 233 13.45 24.08 16.23
CA GLN A 233 13.07 25.35 15.59
C GLN A 233 11.85 25.13 14.69
N TRP A 234 11.83 24.05 13.91
CA TRP A 234 10.67 23.71 13.09
C TRP A 234 9.40 23.54 13.93
N SER A 235 9.50 22.88 15.08
CA SER A 235 8.38 22.77 16.04
C SER A 235 7.90 24.13 16.52
N ASN A 236 8.83 25.01 16.92
CA ASN A 236 8.51 26.36 17.37
C ASN A 236 7.84 27.20 16.27
N THR A 237 8.31 27.11 15.02
CA THR A 237 7.69 27.78 13.87
C THR A 237 6.22 27.38 13.70
N LEU A 238 5.92 26.08 13.80
CA LEU A 238 4.55 25.57 13.67
C LEU A 238 3.65 26.01 14.83
N ILE A 239 4.17 26.03 16.06
CA ILE A 239 3.45 26.51 17.25
C ILE A 239 3.12 28.00 17.10
N GLN A 240 4.10 28.82 16.73
CA GLN A 240 3.91 30.25 16.50
C GLN A 240 2.88 30.51 15.41
N PHE A 241 2.99 29.80 14.28
CA PHE A 241 2.01 29.92 13.19
C PHE A 241 0.59 29.60 13.66
N LYS A 242 0.41 28.52 14.42
CA LYS A 242 -0.90 28.13 14.95
C LYS A 242 -1.47 29.17 15.92
N ALA A 243 -0.63 29.72 16.79
CA ALA A 243 -1.03 30.78 17.71
C ALA A 243 -1.43 32.08 16.97
N SER A 244 -0.62 32.51 16.00
CA SER A 244 -0.89 33.71 15.20
C SER A 244 -2.13 33.55 14.31
N ALA A 245 -2.38 32.36 13.75
CA ALA A 245 -3.60 32.07 13.00
C ALA A 245 -4.85 32.14 13.90
N ALA A 246 -4.78 31.62 15.13
CA ALA A 246 -5.89 31.71 16.09
C ALA A 246 -6.16 33.16 16.54
N ALA A 247 -5.12 34.01 16.59
CA ALA A 247 -5.23 35.42 16.93
C ALA A 247 -5.72 36.32 15.77
N GLY A 248 -5.98 35.77 14.58
CA GLY A 248 -6.44 36.56 13.42
C GLY A 248 -5.35 37.43 12.77
N ALA A 249 -4.06 37.18 13.06
CA ALA A 249 -2.93 37.98 12.59
C ALA A 249 -2.50 37.62 11.14
N GLY A 250 -3.44 37.55 10.20
CA GLY A 250 -3.23 37.00 8.86
C GLY A 250 -2.18 37.73 8.02
N GLU A 251 -2.05 39.04 8.17
CA GLU A 251 -1.10 39.86 7.41
C GLU A 251 0.34 39.73 7.94
N ALA A 252 0.50 39.65 9.26
CA ALA A 252 1.79 39.31 9.88
C ALA A 252 2.23 37.88 9.50
N LEU A 253 1.29 36.94 9.41
CA LEU A 253 1.54 35.57 8.99
C LEU A 253 2.07 35.49 7.54
N ARG A 254 1.46 36.25 6.63
CA ARG A 254 1.90 36.36 5.23
C ARG A 254 3.29 36.98 5.10
N ARG A 255 3.58 37.99 5.92
CA ARG A 255 4.90 38.62 5.96
C ARG A 255 5.99 37.64 6.40
N VAL A 256 5.75 36.89 7.49
CA VAL A 256 6.67 35.84 7.95
C VAL A 256 6.86 34.75 6.90
N LEU A 257 5.80 34.33 6.21
CA LEU A 257 5.90 33.36 5.11
C LEU A 257 6.79 33.86 3.97
N ASN A 258 6.72 35.15 3.63
CA ASN A 258 7.50 35.74 2.54
C ASN A 258 8.96 36.01 2.94
N GLU A 259 9.22 36.39 4.20
CA GLU A 259 10.56 36.77 4.68
C GLU A 259 11.38 35.58 5.19
N SER A 260 10.73 34.51 5.70
CA SER A 260 11.40 33.39 6.39
C SER A 260 11.46 32.09 5.57
N SER A 261 11.28 32.14 4.25
CA SER A 261 11.32 30.94 3.41
C SER A 261 12.68 30.25 3.50
N VAL A 262 12.68 28.99 3.93
CA VAL A 262 13.90 28.16 4.05
C VAL A 262 14.23 27.46 2.73
N ALA A 263 13.19 27.13 1.95
CA ALA A 263 13.33 26.59 0.60
C ALA A 263 13.10 27.69 -0.45
N SER A 264 13.82 27.63 -1.58
CA SER A 264 13.53 28.52 -2.72
C SER A 264 12.16 28.18 -3.33
N ALA A 265 11.48 29.18 -3.88
CA ALA A 265 10.20 28.97 -4.56
C ALA A 265 10.30 27.92 -5.68
N GLU A 266 11.43 27.92 -6.40
CA GLU A 266 11.73 26.92 -7.43
C GLU A 266 11.85 25.50 -6.85
N ALA A 267 12.55 25.33 -5.72
CA ALA A 267 12.68 24.03 -5.07
C ALA A 267 11.32 23.49 -4.59
N VAL A 268 10.48 24.35 -3.99
CA VAL A 268 9.12 23.98 -3.57
C VAL A 268 8.28 23.55 -4.76
N GLU A 269 8.31 24.31 -5.85
CA GLU A 269 7.53 24.00 -7.06
C GLU A 269 8.02 22.72 -7.74
N LYS A 270 9.33 22.51 -7.82
CA LYS A 270 9.92 21.26 -8.31
C LYS A 270 9.42 20.06 -7.52
N ILE A 271 9.43 20.13 -6.19
CA ILE A 271 8.98 19.02 -5.33
C ILE A 271 7.47 18.79 -5.47
N LYS A 272 6.67 19.86 -5.55
CA LYS A 272 5.22 19.76 -5.83
C LYS A 272 4.95 19.01 -7.14
N ARG A 273 5.74 19.27 -8.19
CA ARG A 273 5.62 18.56 -9.48
C ARG A 273 5.97 17.08 -9.35
N ILE A 274 7.05 16.73 -8.63
CA ILE A 274 7.43 15.33 -8.38
C ILE A 274 6.29 14.57 -7.69
N PHE A 275 5.72 15.13 -6.62
CA PHE A 275 4.58 14.54 -5.91
C PHE A 275 3.26 14.55 -6.70
N SER A 276 3.17 15.34 -7.77
CA SER A 276 2.01 15.36 -8.67
C SER A 276 2.12 14.32 -9.79
N ARG A 277 3.34 14.08 -10.29
CA ARG A 277 3.64 13.04 -11.30
C ARG A 277 3.63 11.64 -10.70
N GLY A 278 4.14 11.47 -9.48
CA GLY A 278 4.17 10.16 -8.81
C GLY A 278 2.79 9.51 -8.57
N ASP A 279 1.70 10.30 -8.63
CA ASP A 279 0.32 9.81 -8.53
C ASP A 279 -0.28 9.39 -9.90
N ARG A 280 0.36 9.73 -11.03
CA ARG A 280 -0.14 9.40 -12.38
C ARG A 280 0.40 8.05 -12.85
N LYS A 281 -0.48 7.18 -13.37
CA LYS A 281 -0.08 6.12 -14.31
C LYS A 281 0.26 6.82 -15.63
N GLU A 282 1.48 7.32 -15.77
CA GLU A 282 1.87 7.88 -17.07
C GLU A 282 1.99 6.74 -18.10
N PRO A 283 1.44 6.93 -19.32
CA PRO A 283 1.81 6.09 -20.46
C PRO A 283 3.30 6.25 -20.75
N PRO A 284 3.93 5.32 -21.51
CA PRO A 284 5.34 5.45 -21.85
C PRO A 284 5.54 6.82 -22.52
N VAL A 285 6.55 7.55 -22.05
CA VAL A 285 7.04 8.71 -22.77
C VAL A 285 7.74 8.13 -23.99
N ASP A 286 7.20 8.41 -25.17
CA ASP A 286 7.95 8.23 -26.41
C ASP A 286 9.16 9.17 -26.28
N ASP A 287 10.34 8.59 -26.14
CA ASP A 287 11.59 9.35 -26.18
C ASP A 287 11.63 10.06 -27.53
N GLU A 288 11.49 11.39 -27.51
CA GLU A 288 11.80 12.23 -28.66
C GLU A 288 13.27 11.99 -29.02
N GLU A 289 13.44 11.22 -30.09
CA GLU A 289 14.68 11.01 -30.81
C GLU A 289 15.22 12.37 -31.26
N THR A 290 16.16 12.92 -30.47
CA THR A 290 17.03 14.01 -30.92
C THR A 290 17.90 13.49 -32.05
N SER A 291 17.43 13.67 -33.28
CA SER A 291 18.22 13.53 -34.49
C SER A 291 19.02 14.83 -34.70
N GLU A 292 20.23 14.86 -34.17
CA GLU A 292 21.27 15.75 -34.69
C GLU A 292 21.74 15.15 -36.02
N ALA A 293 21.20 15.71 -37.11
CA ALA A 293 21.74 15.52 -38.45
C ALA A 293 22.97 16.44 -38.58
N GLU A 294 24.17 15.85 -38.53
CA GLU A 294 25.36 16.47 -39.07
C GLU A 294 25.52 16.04 -40.54
N ASP A 295 25.51 17.05 -41.40
CA ASP A 295 25.78 17.00 -42.82
C ASP A 295 27.17 16.39 -43.11
N MET A 296 27.20 15.35 -43.94
CA MET A 296 28.38 15.04 -44.75
C MET A 296 27.91 14.56 -46.13
N ASP A 297 28.04 15.47 -47.08
CA ASP A 297 28.07 15.21 -48.51
C ASP A 297 29.30 14.37 -48.87
N ASP A 298 29.09 13.22 -49.52
CA ASP A 298 29.93 12.77 -50.64
C ASP A 298 29.22 11.66 -51.43
N ASP A 299 29.12 11.90 -52.73
CA ASP A 299 28.33 11.18 -53.75
C ASP A 299 29.16 10.02 -54.39
N PRO A 300 28.68 9.24 -55.38
CA PRO A 300 28.54 7.77 -55.30
C PRO A 300 29.43 7.03 -56.36
N PRO A 301 29.29 5.70 -56.70
CA PRO A 301 28.15 5.23 -57.53
C PRO A 301 27.76 3.71 -57.48
N ALA A 302 26.55 3.47 -58.02
CA ALA A 302 26.12 2.34 -58.87
C ALA A 302 25.85 0.93 -58.29
N GLY A 303 24.62 0.43 -58.50
CA GLY A 303 24.41 -1.01 -58.66
C GLY A 303 23.01 -1.61 -58.45
N ARG A 304 22.10 -1.37 -59.41
CA ARG A 304 21.10 -2.33 -59.97
C ARG A 304 20.22 -3.21 -59.04
N GLY A 305 18.91 -3.07 -59.24
CA GLY A 305 18.05 -4.24 -59.53
C GLY A 305 16.90 -4.55 -58.55
N ALA A 306 15.71 -4.03 -58.83
CA ALA A 306 14.43 -4.66 -58.44
C ALA A 306 14.11 -5.81 -59.45
N PRO A 307 13.24 -6.80 -59.16
CA PRO A 307 11.80 -6.53 -59.04
C PRO A 307 10.94 -7.45 -58.13
N LYS A 308 9.82 -6.85 -57.68
CA LYS A 308 8.45 -7.39 -57.43
C LYS A 308 8.19 -8.90 -57.59
N ARG A 309 7.44 -9.48 -56.63
CA ARG A 309 6.26 -10.38 -56.84
C ARG A 309 5.55 -10.71 -55.51
N LYS A 310 4.30 -10.27 -55.33
CA LYS A 310 3.01 -11.00 -55.50
C LYS A 310 2.64 -11.97 -54.36
N ALA A 311 1.64 -11.57 -53.57
CA ALA A 311 0.68 -12.49 -52.93
C ALA A 311 -0.26 -13.11 -54.00
N PRO A 312 -0.83 -14.31 -53.78
CA PRO A 312 -2.17 -14.46 -53.17
C PRO A 312 -2.23 -15.67 -52.19
N GLY A 313 -3.09 -15.80 -51.18
CA GLY A 313 -4.52 -15.58 -51.12
C GLY A 313 -5.24 -16.95 -51.12
N THR A 314 -5.70 -17.45 -49.97
CA THR A 314 -6.83 -18.42 -49.92
C THR A 314 -7.51 -18.48 -48.55
N LYS A 315 -8.82 -18.69 -48.62
CA LYS A 315 -9.90 -18.50 -47.64
C LYS A 315 -10.17 -19.77 -46.77
N PRO A 316 -11.13 -19.71 -45.81
CA PRO A 316 -11.20 -20.57 -44.63
C PRO A 316 -12.07 -21.83 -44.82
N SER A 317 -11.87 -22.83 -43.96
CA SER A 317 -12.70 -24.04 -43.91
C SER A 317 -13.25 -24.34 -42.51
N THR A 318 -14.59 -24.35 -42.46
CA THR A 318 -15.49 -25.27 -41.74
C THR A 318 -15.57 -25.30 -40.21
N LYS A 319 -16.69 -24.70 -39.76
CA LYS A 319 -17.63 -25.19 -38.74
C LYS A 319 -17.64 -26.71 -38.57
N THR A 320 -17.71 -27.18 -37.33
CA THR A 320 -18.52 -28.36 -36.98
C THR A 320 -19.26 -28.09 -35.68
N LYS A 321 -20.59 -27.98 -35.81
CA LYS A 321 -21.56 -28.13 -34.72
C LYS A 321 -21.48 -29.57 -34.23
N ARG A 322 -21.51 -29.80 -32.92
CA ARG A 322 -22.13 -31.00 -32.37
C ARG A 322 -22.98 -30.66 -31.16
N THR A 323 -24.24 -31.01 -31.32
CA THR A 323 -25.37 -30.93 -30.41
C THR A 323 -25.30 -31.98 -29.31
N ALA A 324 -25.78 -31.56 -28.13
CA ALA A 324 -26.65 -32.25 -27.18
C ALA A 324 -26.44 -33.76 -26.88
N LYS A 325 -26.23 -34.05 -25.60
CA LYS A 325 -27.23 -34.66 -24.73
C LYS A 325 -27.11 -34.09 -23.33
#